data_AF-A0A495L2A1-F1
#
_entry.id   AF-A0A495L2A1-F1
#
_cell.length_a   1.000
_cell.length_b   1.000
_cell.length_c   1.000
_cell.angle_alpha   90.00
_cell.angle_beta   90.00
_cell.angle_gamma   90.00
#
_symmetry.space_group_name_H-M   'P 1'
#
loop_
_entity.id
_entity.type
_entity.pdbx_description
1 polymer ?
#
loop_
_entity_poly.entity_id
_entity_poly.type
_entity_poly.pdbx_seq_one_letter_code
_entity_poly.pdbx_strand_id
1 'polypeptide(L)'
;MNACTEIASRLRAIEWNDKPVSRKSQARLVQEYLRRSALWTGELRAQGWPFLDIAHRIDPDVRAPVEIVDGALAAFPSYATYYVRRTVEWSLHFAALKDAGKPLPALPDPFSPLLLVYERGDTINLTPTGSIEVAGLSVPRGEMHRYARIEPLSAIDRESLDRLDQ
;
A
#
# COMPACT_ATOMS: atom_id res chain seq x y z
N MET A 1 -3.47 21.59 2.96
CA MET A 1 -2.45 20.59 3.35
C MET A 1 -2.19 19.74 2.11
N ASN A 2 -0.93 19.44 1.76
CA ASN A 2 -0.62 18.65 0.57
C ASN A 2 -0.71 17.14 0.90
N ALA A 3 -0.97 16.28 -0.08
CA ALA A 3 -1.22 14.85 0.13
C ALA A 3 -0.03 14.15 0.80
N CYS A 4 1.19 14.57 0.49
CA CYS A 4 2.41 14.06 1.11
C CYS A 4 2.43 14.24 2.64
N THR A 5 2.15 15.46 3.13
CA THR A 5 2.16 15.75 4.57
C THR A 5 1.02 15.07 5.31
N GLU A 6 -0.13 14.89 4.66
CA GLU A 6 -1.26 14.14 5.21
C GLU A 6 -0.91 12.67 5.43
N ILE A 7 -0.39 11.99 4.40
CA ILE A 7 0.01 10.59 4.51
C ILE A 7 1.12 10.42 5.54
N ALA A 8 2.14 11.27 5.54
CA ALA A 8 3.21 11.22 6.53
C ALA A 8 2.68 11.38 7.96
N SER A 9 1.68 12.25 8.18
CA SER A 9 1.07 12.44 9.49
C SER A 9 0.27 11.23 9.93
N ARG A 10 -0.49 10.61 9.01
CA ARG A 10 -1.21 9.36 9.26
C ARG A 10 -0.26 8.22 9.63
N LEU A 11 0.83 8.06 8.88
CA LEU A 11 1.83 7.01 9.11
C LEU A 11 2.49 7.10 10.49
N ARG A 12 2.78 8.32 10.96
CA ARG A 12 3.33 8.55 12.31
C ARG A 12 2.34 8.27 13.44
N ALA A 13 1.05 8.30 13.15
CA ALA A 13 -0.02 8.04 14.12
C ALA A 13 -0.42 6.56 14.21
N ILE A 14 0.27 5.67 13.48
CA ILE A 14 -0.06 4.24 13.47
C ILE A 14 0.31 3.60 14.82
N GLU A 15 -0.67 2.93 15.41
CA GLU A 15 -0.48 2.04 16.55
C GLU A 15 -0.25 0.61 16.03
N TRP A 16 1.01 0.17 16.10
CA TRP A 16 1.41 -1.15 15.60
C TRP A 16 1.14 -2.26 16.63
N ASN A 17 0.57 -3.36 16.19
CA ASN A 17 0.41 -4.56 17.01
C ASN A 17 1.71 -5.35 17.03
N ASP A 18 2.13 -5.81 18.21
CA ASP A 18 3.26 -6.72 18.37
C ASP A 18 2.94 -8.15 17.89
N LYS A 19 1.65 -8.50 17.82
CA LYS A 19 1.15 -9.81 17.39
C LYS A 19 0.05 -9.69 16.33
N PRO A 20 -0.03 -10.65 15.40
CA PRO A 20 -1.09 -10.68 14.40
C PRO A 20 -2.48 -10.85 15.05
N VAL A 21 -3.47 -10.10 14.56
CA VAL A 21 -4.86 -10.13 15.08
C VAL A 21 -5.82 -10.86 14.11
N SER A 22 -5.30 -11.41 13.00
CA SER A 22 -6.05 -12.25 12.03
C SER A 22 -7.38 -11.65 11.56
N ARG A 23 -7.33 -10.39 11.12
CA ARG A 23 -8.48 -9.66 10.58
C ARG A 23 -8.72 -10.01 9.12
N LYS A 24 -9.92 -10.51 8.80
CA LYS A 24 -10.33 -10.82 7.42
C LYS A 24 -10.22 -9.59 6.52
N SER A 25 -10.54 -8.42 7.05
CA SER A 25 -10.44 -7.13 6.36
C SER A 25 -9.03 -6.85 5.83
N GLN A 26 -7.97 -7.25 6.57
CA GLN A 26 -6.59 -7.00 6.15
C GLN A 26 -6.18 -7.86 4.96
N ALA A 27 -6.59 -9.14 4.93
CA ALA A 27 -6.40 -9.98 3.74
C ALA A 27 -7.16 -9.42 2.52
N ARG A 28 -8.38 -8.90 2.73
CA ARG A 28 -9.18 -8.26 1.66
C ARG A 28 -8.55 -6.95 1.16
N LEU A 29 -7.96 -6.15 2.05
CA LEU A 29 -7.22 -4.95 1.70
C LEU A 29 -5.94 -5.29 0.91
N VAL A 30 -5.22 -6.36 1.28
CA VAL A 30 -4.07 -6.84 0.47
C VAL A 30 -4.54 -7.32 -0.90
N GLN A 31 -5.66 -8.03 -1.01
CA GLN A 31 -6.23 -8.40 -2.32
C GLN A 31 -6.62 -7.17 -3.15
N GLU A 32 -7.19 -6.13 -2.52
CA GLU A 32 -7.52 -4.87 -3.19
C GLU A 32 -6.25 -4.11 -3.61
N TYR A 33 -5.19 -4.10 -2.80
CA TYR A 33 -3.87 -3.60 -3.21
C TYR A 33 -3.37 -4.34 -4.45
N LEU A 34 -3.43 -5.67 -4.44
CA LEU A 34 -3.00 -6.49 -5.57
C LEU A 34 -3.84 -6.22 -6.83
N ARG A 35 -5.15 -6.00 -6.69
CA ARG A 35 -6.00 -5.59 -7.81
C ARG A 35 -5.55 -4.25 -8.39
N ARG A 36 -5.41 -3.23 -7.54
CA ARG A 36 -5.07 -1.87 -7.99
C ARG A 36 -3.67 -1.78 -8.57
N SER A 37 -2.70 -2.37 -7.90
CA SER A 37 -1.32 -2.35 -8.37
C SER A 37 -1.21 -3.13 -9.70
N ALA A 38 -2.04 -4.16 -9.95
CA ALA A 38 -2.06 -4.89 -11.21
C ALA A 38 -2.57 -4.03 -12.38
N LEU A 39 -3.58 -3.18 -12.12
CA LEU A 39 -4.05 -2.19 -13.09
C LEU A 39 -2.95 -1.20 -13.44
N TRP A 40 -2.27 -0.65 -12.43
CA TRP A 40 -1.15 0.28 -12.63
C TRP A 40 0.02 -0.35 -13.39
N THR A 41 0.37 -1.58 -13.04
CA THR A 41 1.46 -2.31 -13.71
C THR A 41 1.13 -2.56 -15.19
N GLY A 42 -0.13 -2.91 -15.49
CA GLY A 42 -0.61 -3.07 -16.87
C GLY A 42 -0.58 -1.75 -17.65
N GLU A 43 -1.12 -0.68 -17.08
CA GLU A 43 -1.17 0.66 -17.70
C GLU A 43 0.23 1.19 -18.03
N LEU A 44 1.16 1.05 -17.07
CA LEU A 44 2.54 1.50 -17.23
C LEU A 44 3.41 0.51 -18.01
N ARG A 45 2.88 -0.66 -18.41
CA ARG A 45 3.63 -1.79 -18.98
C ARG A 45 4.89 -2.13 -18.17
N ALA A 46 4.78 -2.02 -16.85
CA ALA A 46 5.90 -2.13 -15.94
C ALA A 46 6.21 -3.60 -15.60
N GLN A 47 7.45 -3.83 -15.15
CA GLN A 47 7.85 -5.06 -14.47
C GLN A 47 7.93 -4.80 -12.96
N GLY A 48 7.93 -5.88 -12.16
CA GLY A 48 8.06 -5.78 -10.69
C GLY A 48 6.77 -6.02 -9.90
N TRP A 49 5.75 -6.64 -10.51
CA TRP A 49 4.52 -7.06 -9.83
C TRP A 49 4.81 -7.86 -8.53
N PRO A 50 4.27 -7.49 -7.34
CA PRO A 50 3.23 -6.48 -7.09
C PRO A 50 3.69 -5.15 -6.49
N PHE A 51 4.95 -5.09 -6.09
CA PHE A 51 5.55 -4.01 -5.32
C PHE A 51 6.44 -3.19 -6.25
N LEU A 52 5.96 -2.01 -6.67
CA LEU A 52 6.70 -1.12 -7.56
C LEU A 52 6.57 0.35 -7.16
N ASP A 53 7.63 1.10 -7.43
CA ASP A 53 7.63 2.56 -7.34
C ASP A 53 6.91 3.14 -8.58
N ILE A 54 5.60 3.30 -8.46
CA ILE A 54 4.76 3.89 -9.52
C ILE A 54 5.20 5.31 -9.82
N ALA A 55 5.66 6.05 -8.81
CA ALA A 55 6.06 7.42 -9.02
C ALA A 55 7.29 7.54 -9.91
N HIS A 56 8.29 6.68 -9.67
CA HIS A 56 9.47 6.60 -10.53
C HIS A 56 9.17 6.26 -11.97
N ARG A 57 8.13 5.46 -12.24
CA ARG A 57 7.75 5.09 -13.61
C ARG A 57 7.07 6.21 -14.37
N ILE A 58 6.37 7.11 -13.68
CA ILE A 58 5.64 8.22 -14.29
C ILE A 58 6.57 9.41 -14.48
N ASP A 59 7.25 9.82 -13.41
CA ASP A 59 8.19 10.94 -13.45
C ASP A 59 9.26 10.72 -12.37
N PRO A 60 10.50 10.38 -12.76
CA PRO A 60 11.55 10.10 -11.81
C PRO A 60 12.01 11.34 -11.02
N ASP A 61 11.72 12.54 -11.51
CA ASP A 61 12.18 13.79 -10.89
C ASP A 61 11.21 14.29 -9.79
N VAL A 62 9.97 13.80 -9.78
CA VAL A 62 9.02 14.13 -8.72
C VAL A 62 9.10 13.12 -7.59
N ARG A 63 9.65 13.56 -6.46
CA ARG A 63 9.79 12.76 -5.24
C ARG A 63 9.28 13.49 -4.02
N ALA A 64 8.85 12.69 -3.04
CA ALA A 64 8.61 13.22 -1.70
C ALA A 64 9.94 13.74 -1.12
N PRO A 65 9.94 14.89 -0.42
CA PRO A 65 11.11 15.37 0.30
C PRO A 65 11.69 14.30 1.22
N VAL A 66 13.03 14.17 1.24
CA VAL A 66 13.72 13.13 1.99
C VAL A 66 13.40 13.20 3.48
N GLU A 67 13.25 14.40 4.02
CA GLU A 67 12.92 14.66 5.42
C GLU A 67 11.51 14.15 5.78
N ILE A 68 10.57 14.20 4.84
CA ILE A 68 9.23 13.65 5.02
C ILE A 68 9.27 12.12 5.03
N VAL A 69 10.04 11.52 4.13
CA VAL A 69 10.20 10.06 4.03
C VAL A 69 10.90 9.52 5.29
N ASP A 70 12.06 10.07 5.63
CA ASP A 70 12.83 9.66 6.80
C ASP A 70 12.03 9.85 8.09
N GLY A 71 11.34 10.98 8.23
CA GLY A 71 10.49 11.25 9.39
C GLY A 71 9.30 10.29 9.51
N ALA A 72 8.75 9.79 8.40
CA ALA A 72 7.70 8.76 8.42
C ALA A 72 8.27 7.38 8.80
N LEU A 73 9.41 7.00 8.23
CA LEU A 73 10.03 5.69 8.44
C LEU A 73 10.70 5.54 9.81
N ALA A 74 11.12 6.64 10.43
CA ALA A 74 11.73 6.64 11.76
C ALA A 74 10.75 6.20 12.86
N ALA A 75 9.44 6.35 12.66
CA ALA A 75 8.41 5.95 13.61
C ALA A 75 8.10 4.44 13.58
N PHE A 76 8.68 3.69 12.64
CA PHE A 76 8.30 2.29 12.43
C PHE A 76 8.95 1.35 13.43
N PRO A 77 8.21 0.33 13.90
CA PRO A 77 8.74 -0.66 14.82
C PRO A 77 9.91 -1.42 14.18
N SER A 78 10.76 -2.02 15.02
CA SER A 78 11.90 -2.82 14.58
C SER A 78 11.49 -4.03 13.72
N TYR A 79 10.27 -4.55 13.93
CA TYR A 79 9.69 -5.65 13.15
C TYR A 79 9.00 -5.19 11.85
N ALA A 80 8.98 -3.90 11.53
CA ALA A 80 8.49 -3.45 10.23
C ALA A 80 9.35 -4.02 9.11
N THR A 81 8.71 -4.77 8.21
CA THR A 81 9.40 -5.52 7.16
C THR A 81 9.99 -4.60 6.09
N TYR A 82 10.87 -5.17 5.26
CA TYR A 82 11.40 -4.49 4.08
C TYR A 82 10.28 -3.93 3.18
N TYR A 83 9.24 -4.72 2.94
CA TYR A 83 8.15 -4.32 2.05
C TYR A 83 7.29 -3.21 2.63
N VAL A 84 7.03 -3.20 3.94
CA VAL A 84 6.33 -2.08 4.60
C VAL A 84 7.10 -0.77 4.39
N ARG A 85 8.42 -0.77 4.60
CA ARG A 85 9.25 0.42 4.42
C ARG A 85 9.21 0.93 2.98
N ARG A 86 9.34 0.02 2.00
CA ARG A 86 9.30 0.36 0.56
C ARG A 86 7.96 0.89 0.09
N THR A 87 6.86 0.21 0.43
CA THR A 87 5.53 0.65 -0.02
C THR A 87 5.10 1.96 0.63
N VAL A 88 5.58 2.25 1.85
CA VAL A 88 5.39 3.55 2.50
C VAL A 88 6.16 4.64 1.77
N GLU A 89 7.46 4.44 1.53
CA GLU A 89 8.30 5.35 0.74
C GLU A 89 7.65 5.66 -0.62
N TRP A 90 7.24 4.61 -1.36
CA TRP A 90 6.60 4.78 -2.67
C TRP A 90 5.21 5.42 -2.59
N SER A 91 4.45 5.20 -1.51
CA SER A 91 3.17 5.89 -1.31
C SER A 91 3.35 7.40 -1.13
N LEU A 92 4.42 7.83 -0.45
CA LEU A 92 4.78 9.23 -0.31
C LEU A 92 5.23 9.80 -1.65
N HIS A 93 6.05 9.10 -2.41
CA HIS A 93 6.43 9.54 -3.76
C HIS A 93 5.22 9.65 -4.69
N PHE A 94 4.27 8.73 -4.61
CA PHE A 94 3.02 8.81 -5.36
C PHE A 94 2.15 9.99 -4.92
N ALA A 95 2.15 10.34 -3.63
CA ALA A 95 1.49 11.54 -3.13
C ALA A 95 2.15 12.82 -3.66
N ALA A 96 3.48 12.86 -3.72
CA ALA A 96 4.22 13.98 -4.32
C ALA A 96 3.87 14.19 -5.79
N LEU A 97 3.65 13.11 -6.55
CA LEU A 97 3.15 13.21 -7.94
C LEU A 97 1.77 13.86 -8.03
N LYS A 98 0.86 13.47 -7.13
CA LYS A 98 -0.49 14.07 -7.06
C LYS A 98 -0.40 15.56 -6.71
N ASP A 99 0.44 15.91 -5.73
CA ASP A 99 0.67 17.30 -5.30
C ASP A 99 1.29 18.16 -6.40
N ALA A 100 2.16 17.58 -7.23
CA ALA A 100 2.75 18.25 -8.39
C ALA A 100 1.77 18.44 -9.56
N GLY A 101 0.53 17.94 -9.46
CA GLY A 101 -0.49 18.06 -10.50
C GLY A 101 -0.14 17.31 -11.79
N LYS A 102 0.69 16.26 -11.71
CA LYS A 102 1.05 15.47 -12.89
C LYS A 102 -0.19 14.77 -13.45
N PRO A 103 -0.36 14.70 -14.78
CA PRO A 103 -1.46 13.95 -15.37
C PRO A 103 -1.28 12.46 -15.05
N LEU A 104 -2.20 11.91 -14.27
CA LEU A 104 -2.21 10.49 -13.91
C LEU A 104 -3.31 9.77 -14.71
N PRO A 105 -3.10 8.49 -15.06
CA PRO A 105 -4.19 7.64 -15.56
C PRO A 105 -5.37 7.65 -14.59
N ALA A 106 -6.59 7.50 -15.13
CA ALA A 106 -7.83 7.42 -14.35
C ALA A 106 -7.97 6.07 -13.62
N LEU A 107 -7.00 5.78 -12.74
CA LEU A 107 -6.90 4.56 -11.96
C LEU A 107 -7.03 4.87 -10.46
N PRO A 108 -7.52 3.92 -9.66
CA PRO A 108 -7.63 4.11 -8.21
C PRO A 108 -6.25 4.24 -7.56
N ASP A 109 -6.17 4.94 -6.42
CA ASP A 109 -4.93 5.06 -5.65
C ASP A 109 -4.40 3.66 -5.27
N PRO A 110 -3.18 3.30 -5.72
CA PRO A 110 -2.67 1.96 -5.56
C PRO A 110 -2.28 1.64 -4.12
N PHE A 111 -1.84 2.63 -3.33
CA PHE A 111 -1.27 2.40 -2.00
C PHE A 111 -2.29 2.55 -0.87
N SER A 112 -3.41 3.24 -1.10
CA SER A 112 -4.48 3.42 -0.13
C SER A 112 -4.90 2.14 0.62
N PRO A 113 -5.06 0.96 -0.01
CA PRO A 113 -5.39 -0.26 0.72
C PRO A 113 -4.28 -0.74 1.67
N LEU A 114 -3.00 -0.58 1.30
CA LEU A 114 -1.88 -0.93 2.19
C LEU A 114 -1.77 0.01 3.38
N LEU A 115 -1.98 1.31 3.16
CA LEU A 115 -2.01 2.28 4.26
C LEU A 115 -3.09 1.89 5.29
N LEU A 116 -4.26 1.43 4.84
CA LEU A 116 -5.31 0.91 5.72
C LEU A 116 -4.91 -0.38 6.44
N VAL A 117 -4.11 -1.26 5.83
CA VAL A 117 -3.54 -2.42 6.55
C VAL A 117 -2.65 -1.96 7.70
N TYR A 118 -1.78 -0.99 7.43
CA TYR A 118 -0.84 -0.45 8.41
C TYR A 118 -1.54 0.32 9.52
N GLU A 119 -2.53 1.13 9.20
CA GLU A 119 -3.38 1.85 10.16
C GLU A 119 -4.19 0.92 11.07
N ARG A 120 -4.39 -0.32 10.63
CA ARG A 120 -4.97 -1.40 11.46
C ARG A 120 -3.90 -2.15 12.27
N GLY A 121 -2.66 -1.64 12.28
CA GLY A 121 -1.56 -2.06 13.13
C GLY A 121 -0.82 -3.32 12.67
N ASP A 122 -0.90 -3.68 11.40
CA ASP A 122 -0.26 -4.91 10.90
C ASP A 122 0.73 -4.63 9.77
N THR A 123 1.63 -5.57 9.55
CA THR A 123 2.67 -5.49 8.53
C THR A 123 2.33 -6.39 7.36
N ILE A 124 3.07 -6.24 6.27
CA ILE A 124 3.04 -7.21 5.17
C ILE A 124 4.42 -7.82 5.00
N ASN A 125 4.49 -9.06 4.54
CA ASN A 125 5.76 -9.63 4.07
C ASN A 125 5.55 -10.47 2.81
N LEU A 126 6.55 -10.54 1.94
CA LEU A 126 6.55 -11.50 0.84
C LEU A 126 7.29 -12.75 1.29
N THR A 127 6.61 -13.89 1.25
CA THR A 127 7.23 -15.19 1.56
C THR A 127 8.15 -15.66 0.43
N PRO A 128 9.08 -16.59 0.71
CA PRO A 128 9.84 -17.28 -0.34
C PRO A 128 8.96 -18.03 -1.35
N THR A 129 7.76 -18.47 -0.94
CA THR A 129 6.77 -19.11 -1.82
C THR A 129 5.97 -18.10 -2.66
N GLY A 130 6.23 -16.81 -2.51
CA GLY A 130 5.60 -15.73 -3.28
C GLY A 130 4.20 -15.37 -2.80
N SER A 131 3.81 -15.69 -1.58
CA SER A 131 2.56 -15.21 -0.96
C SER A 131 2.83 -13.97 -0.12
N ILE A 132 1.82 -13.12 0.06
CA ILE A 132 1.90 -11.96 0.94
C ILE A 132 1.26 -12.34 2.28
N GLU A 133 2.08 -12.40 3.32
CA GLU A 133 1.61 -12.59 4.69
C GLU A 133 1.10 -11.26 5.25
N VAL A 134 -0.04 -11.30 5.92
CA VAL A 134 -0.64 -10.18 6.63
C VAL A 134 -1.49 -10.74 7.77
N ALA A 135 -1.33 -10.26 9.00
CA ALA A 135 -2.18 -10.69 10.12
C ALA A 135 -2.22 -12.21 10.38
N GLY A 136 -1.14 -12.94 10.05
CA GLY A 136 -1.11 -14.41 10.16
C GLY A 136 -1.95 -15.12 9.08
N LEU A 137 -2.43 -14.38 8.09
CA LEU A 137 -3.11 -14.86 6.90
C LEU A 137 -2.17 -14.75 5.69
N SER A 138 -2.34 -15.66 4.74
CA SER A 138 -1.55 -15.69 3.51
C SER A 138 -2.42 -15.34 2.31
N VAL A 139 -2.03 -14.31 1.55
CA VAL A 139 -2.68 -13.89 0.31
C VAL A 139 -1.77 -14.26 -0.87
N PRO A 140 -2.20 -15.14 -1.79
CA PRO A 140 -1.35 -15.54 -2.91
C PRO A 140 -1.12 -14.35 -3.86
N ARG A 141 0.14 -14.04 -4.19
CA ARG A 141 0.49 -13.01 -5.19
C ARG A 141 -0.18 -13.25 -6.54
N GLY A 142 -0.28 -14.53 -6.92
CA GLY A 142 -0.93 -15.00 -8.14
C GLY A 142 -0.41 -14.31 -9.41
N GLU A 143 -1.24 -14.37 -10.44
CA GLU A 143 -0.99 -13.75 -11.73
C GLU A 143 -1.57 -12.33 -11.78
N MET A 144 -0.79 -11.36 -12.29
CA MET A 144 -1.20 -9.96 -12.40
C MET A 144 -2.52 -9.81 -13.16
N HIS A 145 -2.65 -10.47 -14.31
CA HIS A 145 -3.84 -10.37 -15.17
C HIS A 145 -5.10 -10.94 -14.50
N ARG A 146 -4.96 -11.87 -13.56
CA ARG A 146 -6.06 -12.40 -12.76
C ARG A 146 -6.53 -11.34 -11.77
N TYR A 147 -5.59 -10.70 -11.06
CA TYR A 147 -5.91 -9.65 -10.10
C TYR A 147 -6.56 -8.43 -10.77
N ALA A 148 -6.11 -8.02 -11.95
CA ALA A 148 -6.71 -6.91 -12.69
C ALA A 148 -8.21 -7.10 -13.02
N ARG A 149 -8.73 -8.34 -12.99
CA ARG A 149 -10.13 -8.69 -13.27
C ARG A 149 -10.98 -8.98 -12.02
N ILE A 150 -10.41 -8.87 -10.82
CA ILE A 150 -11.16 -9.07 -9.59
C ILE A 150 -12.12 -7.88 -9.41
N GLU A 151 -13.33 -8.15 -8.91
CA GLU A 151 -14.28 -7.10 -8.57
C GLU A 151 -13.69 -6.20 -7.46
N PRO A 152 -13.77 -4.86 -7.60
CA PRO A 152 -13.30 -3.96 -6.56
C PRO A 152 -13.94 -4.25 -5.20
N LEU A 153 -13.17 -4.06 -4.13
CA LEU A 153 -13.73 -4.07 -2.79
C LEU A 153 -14.73 -2.89 -2.66
N SER A 154 -16.00 -3.22 -2.45
CA SER A 154 -17.14 -2.28 -2.55
C SER A 154 -17.03 -1.08 -1.61
N ALA A 155 -16.42 -1.26 -0.44
CA ALA A 155 -16.19 -0.21 0.54
C ALA A 155 -14.92 -0.50 1.36
N ILE A 156 -14.12 0.54 1.59
CA ILE A 156 -12.87 0.49 2.36
C ILE A 156 -12.85 1.48 3.52
N ASP A 157 -14.01 2.06 3.86
CA ASP A 157 -14.16 2.87 5.06
C ASP A 157 -14.08 1.99 6.32
N ARG A 158 -13.83 2.65 7.46
CA ARG A 158 -13.62 1.98 8.74
C ARG A 158 -14.79 1.07 9.13
N GLU A 159 -16.03 1.53 8.99
CA GLU A 159 -17.21 0.77 9.40
C GLU A 159 -17.36 -0.50 8.56
N SER A 160 -17.18 -0.39 7.25
CA SER A 160 -17.22 -1.54 6.34
C SER A 160 -16.13 -2.57 6.64
N LEU A 161 -14.91 -2.12 6.93
CA LEU A 161 -13.80 -3.01 7.29
C LEU A 161 -14.02 -3.67 8.66
N ASP A 162 -14.52 -2.92 9.64
CA ASP A 162 -14.82 -3.46 10.97
C ASP A 162 -15.96 -4.51 10.89
N ARG A 163 -16.94 -4.32 10.01
CA ARG A 163 -17.99 -5.31 9.75
C ARG A 163 -17.46 -6.60 9.12
N LEU A 164 -16.42 -6.50 8.28
CA LEU A 164 -15.77 -7.68 7.68
C LEU A 164 -15.00 -8.51 8.71
N ASP A 165 -14.59 -7.91 9.83
CA ASP A 165 -13.82 -8.58 10.88
C ASP A 165 -14.67 -9.30 11.93
N GLN A 166 -15.99 -9.11 11.90
CA GLN A 166 -16.96 -9.87 12.69
C GLN A 166 -17.17 -11.28 12.10
#